data_AF-A0A0R0DKJ3-F1
#
_entry.id   AF-A0A0R0DKJ3-F1
#
_cell.length_a   1.000
_cell.length_b   1.000
_cell.length_c   1.000
_cell.angle_alpha   90.00
_cell.angle_beta   90.00
_cell.angle_gamma   90.00
#
_symmetry.space_group_name_H-M   'P 1'
#
loop_
_entity.id
_entity.type
_entity.pdbx_description
1 polymer ?
#
loop_
_entity_poly.entity_id
_entity_poly.type
_entity_poly.pdbx_seq_one_letter_code
_entity_poly.pdbx_strand_id
1 'polypeptide(L)'
;MHLKTLATLLLAVASVSTAQAADGRYSLGAGVTTLGYGMDGNLRLSPRLSATASWSTFSVDGDVDTDDVAYRGELSSDNATLALNWHPFAGSFHLSAGLVAGDLQAVVTGTPVAGSSYTFNGQTYTAAEVGQLRGEVVIKDNVAPYAGIGWRSQRKGLGGYAQIGVIAAKTSVALAATGMLADPRLAADLEAERRSLEEEVDLSLYPVIGAGLVWRF
;
A
#
# COMPACT_ATOMS: atom_id res chain seq x y z
N MET A 1 -0.18 -19.60 -8.60
CA MET A 1 -0.95 -20.62 -7.86
C MET A 1 -1.11 -20.30 -6.36
N HIS A 2 -1.01 -19.04 -5.94
CA HIS A 2 -1.01 -18.63 -4.51
C HIS A 2 -2.28 -17.87 -4.07
N LEU A 3 -3.11 -17.42 -5.02
CA LEU A 3 -4.35 -16.69 -4.72
C LEU A 3 -5.47 -17.61 -4.18
N LYS A 4 -5.49 -18.87 -4.61
CA LYS A 4 -6.50 -19.86 -4.18
C LYS A 4 -6.30 -20.31 -2.73
N THR A 5 -5.05 -20.36 -2.26
CA THR A 5 -4.73 -20.73 -0.87
C THR A 5 -5.10 -19.64 0.13
N LEU A 6 -5.00 -18.36 -0.24
CA LEU A 6 -5.44 -17.24 0.61
C LEU A 6 -6.97 -17.15 0.70
N ALA A 7 -7.68 -17.37 -0.41
CA ALA A 7 -9.14 -17.42 -0.43
C ALA A 7 -9.70 -18.56 0.43
N THR A 8 -8.99 -19.69 0.52
CA THR A 8 -9.38 -20.82 1.37
C THR A 8 -9.21 -20.51 2.86
N LEU A 9 -8.24 -19.65 3.23
CA LEU A 9 -8.07 -19.18 4.61
C LEU A 9 -9.14 -18.14 4.98
N LEU A 10 -9.53 -17.25 4.05
CA LEU A 10 -10.62 -16.28 4.25
C LEU A 10 -11.99 -16.97 4.43
N LEU A 11 -12.24 -18.06 3.69
CA LEU A 11 -13.51 -18.80 3.75
C LEU A 11 -13.65 -19.65 5.03
N ALA A 12 -12.54 -20.06 5.65
CA ALA A 12 -12.56 -20.78 6.93
C ALA A 12 -12.99 -19.89 8.11
N VAL A 13 -12.80 -18.56 8.02
CA VAL A 13 -13.25 -17.61 9.05
C VAL A 13 -14.75 -17.32 8.94
N ALA A 14 -15.34 -17.50 7.75
CA ALA A 14 -16.78 -17.29 7.53
C ALA A 14 -17.67 -18.41 8.13
N SER A 15 -17.10 -19.51 8.61
CA SER A 15 -17.84 -20.63 9.22
C SER A 15 -18.06 -20.46 10.73
N VAL A 16 -17.61 -19.36 11.34
CA VAL A 16 -17.84 -19.10 12.77
C VAL A 16 -19.31 -18.77 12.97
N SER A 17 -20.01 -19.76 13.51
CA SER A 17 -21.44 -19.83 13.73
C SER A 17 -22.01 -18.55 14.36
N THR A 18 -23.17 -18.13 13.85
CA THR A 18 -24.03 -17.02 14.33
C THR A 18 -24.46 -17.15 15.82
N ALA A 19 -24.01 -18.18 16.54
CA ALA A 19 -24.26 -18.41 17.95
C ALA A 19 -23.24 -17.76 18.90
N GLN A 20 -22.05 -17.33 18.43
CA GLN A 20 -21.06 -16.62 19.28
C GLN A 20 -21.29 -15.10 19.34
N ALA A 21 -22.46 -14.65 18.90
CA ALA A 21 -22.83 -13.25 18.76
C ALA A 21 -22.95 -12.46 20.09
N ALA A 22 -22.97 -13.15 21.24
CA ALA A 22 -23.40 -12.57 22.51
C ALA A 22 -22.27 -12.00 23.40
N ASP A 23 -21.02 -12.39 23.18
CA ASP A 23 -19.95 -12.22 24.17
C ASP A 23 -19.10 -10.95 24.01
N GLY A 24 -19.44 -10.00 23.14
CA GLY A 24 -18.56 -8.85 22.98
C GLY A 24 -17.26 -9.20 22.26
N ARG A 25 -17.16 -10.32 21.52
CA ARG A 25 -15.86 -10.84 21.05
C ARG A 25 -15.45 -10.31 19.69
N TYR A 26 -16.39 -10.05 18.81
CA TYR A 26 -16.14 -9.61 17.45
C TYR A 26 -16.55 -8.15 17.27
N SER A 27 -15.86 -7.46 16.38
CA SER A 27 -16.20 -6.11 15.99
C SER A 27 -15.88 -5.88 14.53
N LEU A 28 -16.72 -5.09 13.86
CA LEU A 28 -16.52 -4.67 12.48
C LEU A 28 -16.27 -3.18 12.45
N GLY A 29 -15.33 -2.73 11.64
CA GLY A 29 -14.95 -1.33 11.52
C GLY A 29 -14.83 -0.90 10.07
N ALA A 30 -14.85 0.42 9.90
CA ALA A 30 -14.54 1.09 8.64
C ALA A 30 -13.77 2.38 8.96
N GLY A 31 -12.85 2.75 8.07
CA GLY A 31 -12.03 3.92 8.29
C GLY A 31 -11.07 4.20 7.15
N VAL A 32 -10.14 5.10 7.44
CA VAL A 32 -9.13 5.58 6.50
C VAL A 32 -7.75 5.33 7.07
N THR A 33 -6.83 4.97 6.18
CA THR A 33 -5.42 4.74 6.48
C THR A 33 -4.57 5.34 5.36
N THR A 34 -3.25 5.42 5.56
CA THR A 34 -2.31 5.74 4.47
C THR A 34 -2.33 4.71 3.33
N LEU A 35 -2.87 3.51 3.56
CA LEU A 35 -3.13 2.47 2.56
C LEU A 35 -4.51 2.61 1.88
N GLY A 36 -5.25 3.69 2.15
CA GLY A 36 -6.58 3.95 1.62
C GLY A 36 -7.70 3.80 2.63
N TYR A 37 -8.93 3.85 2.11
CA TYR A 37 -10.15 3.64 2.90
C TYR A 37 -10.57 2.17 2.84
N GLY A 38 -11.27 1.70 3.87
CA GLY A 38 -11.60 0.28 3.92
C GLY A 38 -12.38 -0.15 5.14
N MET A 39 -12.38 -1.47 5.36
CA MET A 39 -13.09 -2.13 6.45
C MET A 39 -12.20 -3.15 7.16
N ASP A 40 -12.50 -3.39 8.42
CA ASP A 40 -11.77 -4.36 9.24
C ASP A 40 -12.71 -5.21 10.09
N GLY A 41 -12.31 -6.45 10.34
CA GLY A 41 -12.91 -7.35 11.30
C GLY A 41 -11.89 -7.69 12.39
N ASN A 42 -12.30 -7.55 13.64
CA ASN A 42 -11.47 -7.90 14.80
C ASN A 42 -12.16 -8.95 15.66
N LEU A 43 -11.42 -9.99 16.03
CA LEU A 43 -11.84 -11.09 16.89
C LEU A 43 -10.98 -11.12 18.16
N ARG A 44 -11.62 -10.99 19.32
CA ARG A 44 -10.99 -11.14 20.63
C ARG A 44 -10.87 -12.62 20.98
N LEU A 45 -9.64 -13.11 20.99
CA LEU A 45 -9.28 -14.49 21.32
C LEU A 45 -9.18 -14.69 22.84
N SER A 46 -8.68 -13.68 23.55
CA SER A 46 -8.60 -13.65 25.01
C SER A 46 -8.65 -12.19 25.53
N PRO A 47 -8.68 -11.94 26.85
CA PRO A 47 -8.58 -10.57 27.38
C PRO A 47 -7.31 -9.84 26.93
N ARG A 48 -6.23 -10.56 26.60
CA ARG A 48 -4.93 -9.97 26.21
C ARG A 48 -4.58 -10.16 24.73
N LEU A 49 -5.39 -10.87 23.94
CA LEU A 49 -5.08 -11.16 22.53
C LEU A 49 -6.31 -10.99 21.64
N SER A 50 -6.13 -10.36 20.48
CA SER A 50 -7.11 -10.30 19.40
C SER A 50 -6.46 -10.43 18.03
N ALA A 51 -7.18 -10.96 17.05
CA ALA A 51 -6.78 -10.97 15.65
C ALA A 51 -7.57 -9.93 14.88
N THR A 52 -6.95 -9.25 13.92
CA THR A 52 -7.59 -8.30 13.00
C THR A 52 -7.30 -8.72 11.57
N ALA A 53 -8.32 -8.74 10.73
CA ALA A 53 -8.20 -8.79 9.28
C ALA A 53 -8.80 -7.52 8.69
N SER A 54 -8.12 -6.88 7.75
CA SER A 54 -8.64 -5.67 7.10
C SER A 54 -8.39 -5.69 5.61
N TRP A 55 -9.21 -4.93 4.90
CA TRP A 55 -9.03 -4.62 3.48
C TRP A 55 -9.12 -3.11 3.30
N SER A 56 -8.20 -2.53 2.53
CA SER A 56 -8.19 -1.11 2.19
C SER A 56 -7.82 -0.89 0.73
N THR A 57 -8.43 0.12 0.12
CA THR A 57 -8.15 0.49 -1.27
C THR A 57 -8.24 2.01 -1.47
N PHE A 58 -7.57 2.51 -2.49
CA PHE A 58 -7.84 3.81 -3.07
C PHE A 58 -7.31 3.86 -4.51
N SER A 59 -7.83 4.82 -5.29
CA SER A 59 -7.33 5.14 -6.63
C SER A 59 -7.51 6.65 -6.86
N VAL A 60 -6.43 7.33 -7.21
CA VAL A 60 -6.40 8.76 -7.51
C VAL A 60 -5.55 8.98 -8.76
N ASP A 61 -6.12 9.63 -9.76
CA ASP A 61 -5.43 10.06 -10.97
C ASP A 61 -5.35 11.59 -11.04
N GLY A 62 -4.33 12.10 -11.74
CA GLY A 62 -4.14 13.52 -11.97
C GLY A 62 -3.30 13.80 -13.21
N ASP A 63 -3.66 14.85 -13.92
CA ASP A 63 -2.94 15.34 -15.10
C ASP A 63 -2.35 16.72 -14.78
N VAL A 64 -1.08 16.93 -15.11
CA VAL A 64 -0.35 18.20 -14.96
C VAL A 64 0.37 18.50 -16.26
N ASP A 65 -0.03 19.57 -16.93
CA ASP A 65 0.63 20.07 -18.12
C ASP A 65 1.63 21.16 -17.73
N THR A 66 2.89 21.00 -18.14
CA THR A 66 3.93 22.04 -18.14
C THR A 66 4.24 22.42 -19.58
N ASP A 67 4.81 23.60 -19.81
CA ASP A 67 5.17 24.10 -21.16
C ASP A 67 6.03 23.12 -21.98
N ASP A 68 6.78 22.24 -21.30
CA ASP A 68 7.70 21.27 -21.90
C ASP A 68 7.23 19.80 -21.81
N VAL A 69 6.31 19.44 -20.91
CA VAL A 69 5.93 18.03 -20.66
C VAL A 69 4.50 17.94 -20.14
N ALA A 70 3.72 17.02 -20.71
CA ALA A 70 2.45 16.58 -20.14
C ALA A 70 2.69 15.38 -19.20
N TYR A 71 2.39 15.53 -17.92
CA TYR A 71 2.52 14.49 -16.91
C TYR A 71 1.15 13.93 -16.53
N ARG A 72 1.00 12.61 -16.62
CA ARG A 72 -0.14 11.87 -16.07
C ARG A 72 0.34 11.02 -14.89
N GLY A 73 -0.17 11.30 -13.70
CA GLY A 73 0.08 10.54 -12.49
C GLY A 73 -1.13 9.69 -12.11
N GLU A 74 -0.88 8.45 -11.70
CA GLU A 74 -1.88 7.54 -11.14
C GLU A 74 -1.31 6.92 -9.86
N LEU A 75 -2.06 7.05 -8.76
CA LEU A 75 -1.73 6.46 -7.47
C LEU A 75 -2.86 5.51 -7.08
N SER A 76 -2.55 4.22 -6.99
CA SER A 76 -3.52 3.19 -6.66
C SER A 76 -2.99 2.24 -5.60
N SER A 77 -3.92 1.66 -4.84
CA SER A 77 -3.58 0.70 -3.80
C SER A 77 -4.73 -0.26 -3.52
N ASP A 78 -4.41 -1.54 -3.36
CA ASP A 78 -5.31 -2.55 -2.83
C ASP A 78 -4.54 -3.42 -1.85
N ASN A 79 -4.98 -3.46 -0.59
CA ASN A 79 -4.26 -4.17 0.46
C ASN A 79 -5.20 -5.01 1.32
N ALA A 80 -4.71 -6.20 1.67
CA ALA A 80 -5.26 -7.03 2.72
C ALA A 80 -4.26 -7.14 3.87
N THR A 81 -4.68 -6.88 5.09
CA THR A 81 -3.83 -7.01 6.30
C THR A 81 -4.38 -8.10 7.21
N LEU A 82 -3.48 -8.88 7.79
CA LEU A 82 -3.77 -9.81 8.86
C LEU A 82 -2.79 -9.57 10.01
N ALA A 83 -3.31 -9.26 11.21
CA ALA A 83 -2.48 -8.93 12.37
C ALA A 83 -2.98 -9.58 13.66
N LEU A 84 -2.04 -10.01 14.49
CA LEU A 84 -2.27 -10.34 15.89
C LEU A 84 -1.99 -9.11 16.75
N ASN A 85 -2.83 -8.91 17.75
CA ASN A 85 -2.80 -7.75 18.63
C ASN A 85 -2.68 -8.23 20.06
N TRP A 86 -1.61 -7.82 20.72
CA TRP A 86 -1.38 -8.06 22.14
C TRP A 86 -1.80 -6.83 22.94
N HIS A 87 -2.65 -7.02 23.95
CA HIS A 87 -3.20 -5.98 24.82
C HIS A 87 -2.56 -6.11 26.21
N PRO A 88 -1.46 -5.38 26.51
CA PRO A 88 -0.71 -5.56 27.77
C PRO A 88 -1.58 -5.35 29.02
N PHE A 89 -2.51 -4.40 28.94
CA PHE A 89 -3.41 -4.00 30.03
C PHE A 89 -4.82 -4.58 29.90
N ALA A 90 -5.04 -5.55 29.00
CA ALA A 90 -6.35 -6.12 28.68
C ALA A 90 -7.44 -5.10 28.29
N GLY A 91 -7.03 -3.89 27.90
CA GLY A 91 -7.90 -2.76 27.57
C GLY A 91 -8.03 -2.52 26.06
N SER A 92 -8.13 -1.25 25.69
CA SER A 92 -8.25 -0.80 24.29
C SER A 92 -6.92 -0.72 23.54
N PHE A 93 -5.84 -0.50 24.28
CA PHE A 93 -4.49 -0.32 23.74
C PHE A 93 -3.86 -1.67 23.41
N HIS A 94 -3.21 -1.74 22.25
CA HIS A 94 -2.55 -2.96 21.79
C HIS A 94 -1.31 -2.70 20.93
N LEU A 95 -0.42 -3.68 20.94
CA LEU A 95 0.69 -3.80 20.01
C LEU A 95 0.32 -4.83 18.95
N SER A 96 0.54 -4.51 17.68
CA SER A 96 0.18 -5.34 16.54
C SER A 96 1.42 -5.89 15.86
N ALA A 97 1.36 -7.16 15.44
CA ALA A 97 2.32 -7.78 14.55
C ALA A 97 1.55 -8.59 13.50
N GLY A 98 1.91 -8.45 12.23
CA GLY A 98 1.12 -9.01 11.14
C GLY A 98 1.82 -9.01 9.80
N LEU A 99 1.00 -9.23 8.77
CA LEU A 99 1.40 -9.26 7.36
C LEU A 99 0.42 -8.40 6.55
N VAL A 100 0.93 -7.69 5.56
CA VAL A 100 0.15 -6.91 4.60
C VAL A 100 0.43 -7.44 3.21
N ALA A 101 -0.58 -7.99 2.56
CA ALA A 101 -0.56 -8.44 1.17
C ALA A 101 -1.20 -7.39 0.25
N GLY A 102 -0.78 -7.35 -1.01
CA GLY A 102 -1.30 -6.40 -2.01
C GLY A 102 -0.24 -5.40 -2.44
N ASP A 103 -0.65 -4.26 -2.98
CA ASP A 103 0.22 -3.32 -3.65
C ASP A 103 -0.07 -1.85 -3.34
N LEU A 104 0.96 -1.05 -3.53
CA LEU A 104 0.91 0.40 -3.56
C LEU A 104 1.70 0.83 -4.79
N GLN A 105 0.97 1.28 -5.81
CA GLN A 105 1.52 1.59 -7.12
C GLN A 105 1.40 3.08 -7.38
N ALA A 106 2.50 3.68 -7.83
CA ALA A 106 2.56 5.04 -8.32
C ALA A 106 3.08 5.00 -9.76
N VAL A 107 2.22 5.29 -10.72
CA VAL A 107 2.56 5.34 -12.15
C VAL A 107 2.63 6.80 -12.58
N VAL A 108 3.72 7.19 -13.23
CA VAL A 108 3.91 8.53 -13.79
C VAL A 108 4.28 8.39 -15.26
N THR A 109 3.46 8.94 -16.15
CA THR A 109 3.76 8.99 -17.58
C THR A 109 4.06 10.43 -17.97
N GLY A 110 5.28 10.70 -18.42
CA GLY A 110 5.70 11.97 -19.01
C GLY A 110 5.70 11.89 -20.54
N THR A 111 4.98 12.80 -21.18
CA THR A 111 4.97 12.93 -22.64
C THR A 111 5.67 14.24 -23.03
N PRO A 112 6.88 14.16 -23.63
CA PRO A 112 7.61 15.33 -24.09
C PRO A 112 6.86 16.19 -25.10
N VAL A 113 6.95 17.51 -24.97
CA VAL A 113 6.47 18.47 -25.97
C VAL A 113 7.59 18.72 -27.00
N ALA A 114 7.22 18.92 -28.27
CA ALA A 114 8.19 19.10 -29.35
C ALA A 114 9.03 20.38 -29.15
N GLY A 115 10.37 20.24 -29.22
CA GLY A 115 11.32 21.35 -29.07
C GLY A 115 12.09 21.36 -27.75
N SER A 116 11.72 20.52 -26.78
CA SER A 116 12.38 20.44 -25.48
C SER A 116 13.52 19.39 -25.48
N SER A 117 14.46 19.53 -24.55
CA SER A 117 15.59 18.61 -24.34
C SER A 117 15.62 18.11 -22.91
N TYR A 118 15.91 16.82 -22.72
CA TYR A 118 15.93 16.13 -21.43
C TYR A 118 17.31 15.59 -21.16
N THR A 119 17.76 15.66 -19.91
CA THR A 119 19.06 15.13 -19.53
C THR A 119 18.89 13.90 -18.63
N PHE A 120 19.43 12.76 -19.05
CA PHE A 120 19.47 11.51 -18.29
C PHE A 120 20.94 11.12 -18.10
N ASN A 121 21.35 10.79 -16.88
CA ASN A 121 22.74 10.38 -16.58
C ASN A 121 23.82 11.33 -17.17
N GLY A 122 23.54 12.64 -17.18
CA GLY A 122 24.45 13.67 -17.73
C GLY A 122 24.46 13.82 -19.26
N GLN A 123 23.63 13.06 -19.99
CA GLN A 123 23.49 13.15 -21.45
C GLN A 123 22.18 13.79 -21.86
N THR A 124 22.25 14.72 -22.81
CA THR A 124 21.08 15.46 -23.31
C THR A 124 20.50 14.78 -24.55
N TYR A 125 19.20 14.51 -24.48
CA TYR A 125 18.37 13.93 -25.53
C TYR A 125 17.26 14.90 -25.94
N THR A 126 16.92 14.92 -27.23
CA THR A 126 15.77 15.68 -27.73
C THR A 126 14.45 14.96 -27.43
N ALA A 127 13.34 15.70 -27.39
CA ALA A 127 12.00 15.12 -27.24
C ALA A 127 11.68 13.99 -28.24
N ALA A 128 12.21 14.09 -29.47
CA ALA A 128 12.03 13.07 -30.51
C ALA A 128 12.85 11.79 -30.25
N GLU A 129 14.02 11.91 -29.62
CA GLU A 129 14.88 10.78 -29.25
C GLU A 129 14.36 10.05 -28.01
N VAL A 130 13.73 10.76 -27.06
CA VAL A 130 13.15 10.18 -25.85
C VAL A 130 11.80 9.50 -26.14
N GLY A 131 10.94 10.14 -26.93
CA GLY A 131 9.55 9.70 -27.10
C GLY A 131 8.76 9.77 -25.79
N GLN A 132 7.76 8.92 -25.60
CA GLN A 132 6.99 8.88 -24.35
C GLN A 132 7.80 8.17 -23.25
N LEU A 133 7.94 8.81 -22.10
CA LEU A 133 8.61 8.25 -20.91
C LEU A 133 7.55 7.79 -19.90
N ARG A 134 7.63 6.54 -19.48
CA ARG A 134 6.80 5.96 -18.44
C ARG A 134 7.69 5.54 -17.27
N GLY A 135 7.50 6.18 -16.13
CA GLY A 135 8.06 5.76 -14.85
C GLY A 135 6.98 5.05 -14.02
N GLU A 136 7.34 3.93 -13.43
CA GLU A 136 6.47 3.14 -12.59
C GLU A 136 7.22 2.79 -11.31
N VAL A 137 6.67 3.24 -10.18
CA VAL A 137 7.21 2.95 -8.85
C VAL A 137 6.20 2.07 -8.13
N VAL A 138 6.61 0.83 -7.87
CA VAL A 138 5.83 -0.11 -7.05
C VAL A 138 6.49 -0.17 -5.69
N ILE A 139 5.83 0.43 -4.69
CA ILE A 139 6.38 0.54 -3.33
C ILE A 139 6.27 -0.79 -2.58
N LYS A 140 5.29 -1.61 -2.94
CA LYS A 140 5.09 -2.94 -2.36
C LYS A 140 4.57 -3.88 -3.43
N ASP A 141 5.34 -4.94 -3.69
CA ASP A 141 4.88 -6.08 -4.47
C ASP A 141 4.94 -7.33 -3.56
N ASN A 142 3.79 -7.94 -3.28
CA ASN A 142 3.57 -9.12 -2.42
C ASN A 142 3.27 -8.86 -0.91
N VAL A 143 3.76 -9.77 -0.06
CA VAL A 143 3.45 -9.87 1.37
C VAL A 143 4.59 -9.27 2.18
N ALA A 144 4.28 -8.28 3.01
CA ALA A 144 5.25 -7.55 3.81
C ALA A 144 4.93 -7.66 5.31
N PRO A 145 5.94 -7.84 6.18
CA PRO A 145 5.76 -7.77 7.63
C PRO A 145 5.24 -6.41 8.08
N TYR A 146 4.33 -6.43 9.06
CA TYR A 146 3.76 -5.25 9.69
C TYR A 146 3.95 -5.29 11.20
N ALA A 147 4.30 -4.14 11.77
CA ALA A 147 4.31 -3.92 13.21
C ALA A 147 3.66 -2.58 13.52
N GLY A 148 2.93 -2.49 14.63
CA GLY A 148 2.25 -1.26 14.98
C GLY A 148 1.74 -1.21 16.41
N ILE A 149 1.12 -0.08 16.70
CA ILE A 149 0.48 0.26 17.96
C ILE A 149 -0.90 0.79 17.63
N GLY A 150 -1.90 0.35 18.38
CA GLY A 150 -3.27 0.73 18.15
C GLY A 150 -4.07 0.96 19.42
N TRP A 151 -5.16 1.68 19.24
CA TRP A 151 -6.23 1.83 20.21
C TRP A 151 -7.54 1.44 19.54
N ARG A 152 -8.34 0.60 20.20
CA ARG A 152 -9.66 0.20 19.69
C ARG A 152 -10.66 0.12 20.83
N SER A 153 -11.82 0.75 20.67
CA SER A 153 -12.91 0.67 21.65
C SER A 153 -13.27 -0.78 22.00
N GLN A 154 -13.42 -1.06 23.30
CA GLN A 154 -13.82 -2.37 23.84
C GLN A 154 -15.27 -2.39 24.32
N ARG A 155 -15.96 -1.25 24.31
CA ARG A 155 -17.36 -1.16 24.71
C ARG A 155 -18.24 -1.78 23.61
N LYS A 156 -19.28 -2.50 24.03
CA LYS A 156 -20.33 -2.96 23.12
C LYS A 156 -21.03 -1.75 22.48
N GLY A 157 -21.39 -1.86 21.20
CA GLY A 157 -21.96 -0.80 20.39
C GLY A 157 -20.91 0.00 19.62
N LEU A 158 -21.24 1.24 19.30
CA LEU A 158 -20.40 2.15 18.53
C LEU A 158 -19.17 2.61 19.32
N GLY A 159 -18.03 2.66 18.63
CA GLY A 159 -16.79 3.24 19.12
C GLY A 159 -15.87 3.63 17.98
N GLY A 160 -14.61 3.90 18.31
CA GLY A 160 -13.58 4.24 17.33
C GLY A 160 -12.34 3.35 17.45
N TYR A 161 -11.46 3.50 16.48
CA TYR A 161 -10.10 2.99 16.52
C TYR A 161 -9.10 3.98 15.91
N ALA A 162 -7.84 3.87 16.31
CA ALA A 162 -6.71 4.57 15.73
C ALA A 162 -5.49 3.65 15.74
N GLN A 163 -4.63 3.75 14.73
CA GLN A 163 -3.42 2.95 14.62
C GLN A 163 -2.27 3.73 14.00
N ILE A 164 -1.07 3.38 14.42
CA ILE A 164 0.20 3.78 13.83
C ILE A 164 1.11 2.57 13.73
N GLY A 165 1.77 2.38 12.60
CA GLY A 165 2.64 1.24 12.38
C GLY A 165 3.56 1.44 11.20
N VAL A 166 4.31 0.39 10.88
CA VAL A 166 5.25 0.35 9.78
C VAL A 166 5.13 -0.98 9.05
N ILE A 167 5.28 -0.93 7.74
CA ILE A 167 5.41 -2.10 6.88
C ILE A 167 6.87 -2.17 6.43
N ALA A 168 7.49 -3.32 6.61
CA ALA A 168 8.79 -3.60 6.00
C ALA A 168 8.59 -3.89 4.51
N ALA A 169 8.72 -2.85 3.68
CA ALA A 169 8.42 -2.89 2.25
C ALA A 169 9.68 -3.12 1.42
N LYS A 170 9.48 -3.58 0.18
CA LYS A 170 10.52 -3.60 -0.84
C LYS A 170 10.03 -2.73 -1.99
N THR A 171 10.78 -1.68 -2.29
CA THR A 171 10.52 -0.79 -3.41
C THR A 171 11.12 -1.36 -4.68
N SER A 172 10.34 -1.35 -5.76
CA SER A 172 10.79 -1.67 -7.11
C SER A 172 10.51 -0.47 -8.01
N VAL A 173 11.51 -0.05 -8.79
CA VAL A 173 11.35 1.03 -9.76
C VAL A 173 11.55 0.49 -11.17
N ALA A 174 10.59 0.77 -12.04
CA ALA A 174 10.65 0.47 -13.46
C ALA A 174 10.60 1.77 -14.27
N LEU A 175 11.53 1.94 -15.20
CA LEU A 175 11.55 3.06 -16.15
C LEU A 175 11.54 2.52 -17.58
N ALA A 176 10.70 3.08 -18.44
CA ALA A 176 10.62 2.73 -19.86
C ALA A 176 10.37 3.97 -20.71
N ALA A 177 11.11 4.13 -21.81
CA ALA A 177 10.86 5.16 -22.81
C ALA A 177 10.70 4.55 -24.21
N THR A 178 9.78 5.07 -25.03
CA THR A 178 9.56 4.53 -26.37
C THR A 178 10.78 4.71 -27.30
N GLY A 179 11.60 5.74 -27.05
CA GLY A 179 12.85 5.98 -27.77
C GLY A 179 13.95 4.93 -27.53
N MET A 180 13.87 4.13 -26.45
CA MET A 180 14.88 3.10 -26.13
C MET A 180 15.02 2.02 -27.20
N LEU A 181 13.98 1.80 -28.01
CA LEU A 181 14.01 0.84 -29.12
C LEU A 181 14.89 1.32 -30.28
N ALA A 182 15.08 2.63 -30.41
CA ALA A 182 15.86 3.26 -31.48
C ALA A 182 17.29 3.58 -31.06
N ASP A 183 17.54 3.86 -29.77
CA ASP A 183 18.88 4.14 -29.25
C ASP A 183 19.24 3.25 -28.03
N PRO A 184 20.17 2.28 -28.21
CA PRO A 184 20.70 1.46 -27.12
C PRO A 184 21.40 2.25 -26.00
N ARG A 185 21.87 3.49 -26.27
CA ARG A 185 22.49 4.35 -25.27
C ARG A 185 21.45 4.94 -24.32
N LEU A 186 20.33 5.43 -24.85
CA LEU A 186 19.19 5.86 -24.04
C LEU A 186 18.68 4.73 -23.13
N ALA A 187 18.69 3.49 -23.62
CA ALA A 187 18.32 2.34 -22.81
C ALA A 187 19.28 2.09 -21.63
N ALA A 188 20.58 2.26 -21.84
CA ALA A 188 21.59 2.10 -20.80
C ALA A 188 21.54 3.24 -19.77
N ASP A 189 21.33 4.47 -20.22
CA ASP A 189 21.25 5.65 -19.34
C ASP A 189 19.97 5.64 -18.48
N LEU A 190 18.83 5.18 -19.02
CA LEU A 190 17.60 4.98 -18.23
C LEU A 190 17.73 3.83 -17.23
N GLU A 191 18.47 2.76 -17.55
CA GLU A 191 18.75 1.69 -16.59
C GLU A 191 19.69 2.15 -15.47
N ALA A 192 20.68 3.00 -15.78
CA ALA A 192 21.53 3.63 -14.77
C ALA A 192 20.72 4.55 -13.85
N GLU A 193 19.84 5.37 -14.42
CA GLU A 193 18.91 6.23 -13.67
C GLU A 193 17.98 5.40 -12.79
N ARG A 194 17.40 4.30 -13.32
CA ARG A 194 16.53 3.37 -12.57
C ARG A 194 17.24 2.83 -11.33
N ARG A 195 18.50 2.40 -11.46
CA ARG A 195 19.30 1.88 -10.32
C ARG A 195 19.60 2.96 -9.30
N SER A 196 19.95 4.17 -9.76
CA SER A 196 20.16 5.31 -8.86
C SER A 196 18.91 5.60 -8.03
N LEU A 197 17.72 5.59 -8.67
CA LEU A 197 16.45 5.80 -7.99
C LEU A 197 16.08 4.66 -7.04
N GLU A 198 16.40 3.40 -7.37
CA GLU A 198 16.20 2.27 -6.43
C GLU A 198 17.10 2.36 -5.20
N GLU A 199 18.33 2.87 -5.33
CA GLU A 199 19.24 3.05 -4.20
C GLU A 199 18.89 4.29 -3.36
N GLU A 200 18.44 5.38 -3.98
CA GLU A 200 18.05 6.61 -3.27
C GLU A 200 16.68 6.51 -2.58
N VAL A 201 15.73 5.79 -3.19
CA VAL A 201 14.38 5.57 -2.65
C VAL A 201 14.37 4.27 -1.83
N ASP A 202 15.22 4.19 -0.80
CA ASP A 202 15.18 3.11 0.18
C ASP A 202 14.01 3.32 1.17
N LEU A 203 12.79 3.04 0.70
CA LEU A 203 11.59 2.98 1.54
C LEU A 203 11.44 1.58 2.18
N SER A 204 12.53 1.06 2.76
CA SER A 204 12.52 -0.18 3.56
C SER A 204 11.39 -0.19 4.61
N LEU A 205 10.94 0.98 5.07
CA LEU A 205 9.83 1.14 6.01
C LEU A 205 8.78 2.12 5.47
N TYR A 206 7.57 1.60 5.23
CA TYR A 206 6.41 2.41 4.87
C TYR A 206 5.53 2.69 6.10
N PRO A 207 5.28 3.96 6.48
CA PRO A 207 4.45 4.28 7.63
C PRO A 207 2.96 4.05 7.36
N VAL A 208 2.31 3.37 8.29
CA VAL A 208 0.86 3.15 8.30
C VAL A 208 0.24 3.99 9.40
N ILE A 209 -0.62 4.94 9.04
CA ILE A 209 -1.39 5.72 10.01
C ILE A 209 -2.86 5.59 9.62
N GLY A 210 -3.75 5.42 10.60
CA GLY A 210 -5.18 5.35 10.30
C GLY A 210 -6.09 5.49 11.50
N ALA A 211 -7.36 5.76 11.21
CA ALA A 211 -8.42 5.87 12.19
C ALA A 211 -9.78 5.53 11.56
N GLY A 212 -10.74 5.19 12.40
CA GLY A 212 -12.08 4.86 11.93
C GLY A 212 -13.08 4.59 13.04
N LEU A 213 -14.25 4.13 12.63
CA LEU A 213 -15.35 3.75 13.50
C LEU A 213 -15.45 2.22 13.56
N VAL A 214 -15.94 1.73 14.69
CA VAL A 214 -16.12 0.31 14.95
C VAL A 214 -17.45 0.07 15.64
N TRP A 215 -18.13 -0.99 15.26
CA TRP A 215 -19.25 -1.56 16.00
C TRP A 215 -18.84 -2.89 16.63
N ARG A 216 -18.94 -2.97 17.96
CA ARG A 216 -18.68 -4.20 18.74
C ARG A 216 -19.99 -4.84 19.17
N PHE A 217 -20.14 -6.13 18.94
CA PHE A 217 -21.37 -6.87 19.20
C PHE A 217 -21.32 -7.62 20.52
#